data_AF-A0A1Y5XTU5-F1
#
_entry.id   AF-A0A1Y5XTU5-F1
#
_cell.length_a   1.000
_cell.length_b   1.000
_cell.length_c   1.000
_cell.angle_alpha   90.00
_cell.angle_beta   90.00
_cell.angle_gamma   90.00
#
_symmetry.space_group_name_H-M   'P 1'
#
loop_
_entity.id
_entity.type
_entity.pdbx_description
1 polymer ?
#
loop_
_entity_poly.entity_id
_entity_poly.type
_entity_poly.pdbx_seq_one_letter_code
_entity_poly.pdbx_strand_id
1 'polypeptide(L)'
;MLKTRRAVAGVIVATGLMLPATAEAQTCTWQRTDFTVPEPHYNVEVFGIGGDYAVGTAITDGTRIVRWHNGQGTVLEPPAEGDFVWPVSVSANGTVVAKQSARGYVTKLDGTHQFLGTGDGETAEPMSINGHGDVAGYVHGNGQSKNVVWSGSDYSKYEVYSMTNVGVAGIDDTNALVTTNGVKYRSPKVGWPLQKAHGYKDVVVEEFDHGIAVGWTHKNGSRMALVWNDNSSLRVTIPSAVAYSANTRGTIIGSAGDGSPRLWRAGGMGVLPSPAPLYYATFVTEDDRLVGTYKDSNDDGHAAAWSCS
;
A
#
# COMPACT_ATOMS: atom_id res chain seq x y z
N MET A 1 -69.61 29.41 28.21
CA MET A 1 -68.43 28.56 28.42
C MET A 1 -67.83 28.21 27.06
N LEU A 2 -66.62 28.70 26.79
CA LEU A 2 -65.93 28.62 25.50
C LEU A 2 -65.49 27.18 25.18
N LYS A 3 -65.76 26.72 23.94
CA LYS A 3 -65.21 25.49 23.35
C LYS A 3 -63.92 25.83 22.59
N THR A 4 -62.78 25.39 23.11
CA THR A 4 -61.47 25.54 22.47
C THR A 4 -61.26 24.44 21.43
N ARG A 5 -61.23 24.79 20.15
CA ARG A 5 -60.83 23.87 19.06
C ARG A 5 -59.29 23.87 18.97
N ARG A 6 -58.66 22.70 19.08
CA ARG A 6 -57.24 22.52 18.75
C ARG A 6 -57.10 22.24 17.26
N ALA A 7 -56.38 23.09 16.54
CA ALA A 7 -55.93 22.83 15.19
C ALA A 7 -54.58 22.11 15.24
N VAL A 8 -54.48 20.96 14.57
CA VAL A 8 -53.23 20.22 14.37
C VAL A 8 -52.60 20.76 13.09
N ALA A 9 -51.48 21.46 13.20
CA ALA A 9 -50.66 21.87 12.07
C ALA A 9 -49.75 20.71 11.68
N GLY A 10 -50.04 20.05 10.57
CA GLY A 10 -49.17 19.03 9.98
C GLY A 10 -47.97 19.68 9.30
N VAL A 11 -46.76 19.33 9.76
CA VAL A 11 -45.50 19.67 9.10
C VAL A 11 -45.29 18.66 7.97
N ILE A 12 -45.41 19.13 6.73
CA ILE A 12 -44.97 18.36 5.55
C ILE A 12 -43.46 18.56 5.45
N VAL A 13 -42.69 17.55 5.88
CA VAL A 13 -41.25 17.48 5.62
C VAL A 13 -41.10 17.08 4.16
N ALA A 14 -40.79 18.06 3.30
CA ALA A 14 -40.36 17.79 1.94
C ALA A 14 -38.97 17.14 2.00
N THR A 15 -38.92 15.81 1.88
CA THR A 15 -37.69 15.06 1.66
C THR A 15 -37.17 15.45 0.28
N GLY A 16 -36.29 16.46 0.25
CA GLY A 16 -35.53 16.80 -0.94
C GLY A 16 -34.69 15.59 -1.35
N LEU A 17 -35.06 14.96 -2.46
CA LEU A 17 -34.20 14.05 -3.21
C LEU A 17 -32.98 14.85 -3.65
N MET A 18 -31.92 14.82 -2.84
CA MET A 18 -30.59 15.22 -3.30
C MET A 18 -30.16 14.19 -4.33
N LEU A 19 -30.38 14.52 -5.61
CA LEU A 19 -29.72 13.80 -6.69
C LEU A 19 -28.21 13.89 -6.41
N PRO A 20 -27.46 12.77 -6.47
CA PRO A 20 -26.01 12.82 -6.35
C PRO A 20 -25.51 13.79 -7.41
N ALA A 21 -24.81 14.83 -6.98
CA ALA A 21 -24.06 15.68 -7.88
C ALA A 21 -23.18 14.75 -8.71
N THR A 22 -23.46 14.65 -10.01
CA THR A 22 -22.53 14.07 -10.95
C THR A 22 -21.30 14.95 -10.87
N ALA A 23 -20.30 14.52 -10.10
CA ALA A 23 -19.00 15.16 -10.07
C ALA A 23 -18.53 15.18 -11.53
N GLU A 24 -18.55 16.36 -12.15
CA GLU A 24 -17.94 16.55 -13.45
C GLU A 24 -16.50 16.05 -13.32
N ALA A 25 -16.09 15.17 -14.24
CA ALA A 25 -14.74 14.67 -14.28
C ALA A 25 -13.81 15.88 -14.42
N GLN A 26 -13.25 16.32 -13.29
CA GLN A 26 -12.35 17.45 -13.24
C GLN A 26 -11.24 17.16 -14.25
N THR A 27 -11.10 18.01 -15.26
CA THR A 27 -10.09 17.84 -16.31
C THR A 27 -8.73 18.02 -15.68
N CYS A 28 -8.16 16.90 -15.26
CA CYS A 28 -6.85 16.82 -14.64
C CYS A 28 -5.77 16.81 -15.72
N THR A 29 -4.77 17.69 -15.62
CA THR A 29 -3.52 17.52 -16.37
C THR A 29 -2.45 16.98 -15.44
N TRP A 30 -1.93 15.80 -15.74
CA TRP A 30 -0.86 15.19 -14.95
C TRP A 30 0.48 15.87 -15.23
N GLN A 31 1.13 16.33 -14.17
CA GLN A 31 2.49 16.81 -14.20
C GLN A 31 3.40 15.77 -13.56
N ARG A 32 4.40 15.31 -14.32
CA ARG A 32 5.44 14.39 -13.86
C ARG A 32 6.61 15.17 -13.28
N THR A 33 7.14 14.73 -12.15
CA THR A 33 8.40 15.19 -11.56
C THR A 33 9.29 13.98 -11.35
N ASP A 34 10.40 13.93 -12.07
CA ASP A 34 11.33 12.81 -12.02
C ASP A 34 12.13 12.84 -10.71
N PHE A 35 12.34 11.66 -10.13
CA PHE A 35 13.19 11.51 -8.96
C PHE A 35 14.66 11.45 -9.40
N THR A 36 15.52 12.12 -8.65
CA THR A 36 16.96 12.09 -8.92
C THR A 36 17.55 10.74 -8.54
N VAL A 37 18.52 10.27 -9.33
CA VAL A 37 19.24 9.02 -9.07
C VAL A 37 20.74 9.36 -9.09
N PRO A 38 21.47 9.14 -7.98
CA PRO A 38 22.90 9.44 -7.95
C PRO A 38 23.68 8.61 -8.98
N GLU A 39 24.53 9.25 -9.78
CA GLU A 39 25.45 8.53 -10.68
C GLU A 39 26.37 7.58 -9.90
N PRO A 40 26.78 6.43 -10.49
CA PRO A 40 26.49 5.96 -11.84
C PRO A 40 25.21 5.11 -11.95
N HIS A 41 24.26 5.23 -11.01
CA HIS A 41 23.09 4.34 -10.92
C HIS A 41 22.02 4.67 -11.97
N TYR A 42 21.37 3.63 -12.50
CA TYR A 42 20.34 3.74 -13.55
C TYR A 42 19.29 2.61 -13.44
N ASN A 43 18.30 2.60 -14.34
CA ASN A 43 17.24 1.59 -14.44
C ASN A 43 16.56 1.30 -13.09
N VAL A 44 15.74 2.24 -12.66
CA VAL A 44 15.16 2.32 -11.33
C VAL A 44 13.77 1.71 -11.27
N GLU A 45 13.45 1.06 -10.15
CA GLU A 45 12.10 0.58 -9.85
C GLU A 45 11.69 0.93 -8.41
N VAL A 46 10.51 1.54 -8.24
CA VAL A 46 9.94 1.91 -6.92
C VAL A 46 9.23 0.70 -6.29
N PHE A 47 9.50 0.45 -5.01
CA PHE A 47 8.94 -0.66 -4.23
C PHE A 47 8.07 -0.24 -3.04
N GLY A 48 8.15 1.01 -2.58
CA GLY A 48 7.33 1.47 -1.48
C GLY A 48 7.39 2.98 -1.24
N ILE A 49 6.40 3.48 -0.50
CA ILE A 49 6.29 4.88 -0.07
C ILE A 49 6.00 4.97 1.43
N GLY A 50 6.35 6.10 2.05
CA GLY A 50 6.01 6.41 3.42
C GLY A 50 6.27 7.88 3.72
N GLY A 51 5.21 8.65 4.03
CA GLY A 51 5.32 10.11 4.17
C GLY A 51 5.93 10.76 2.92
N ASP A 52 6.98 11.57 3.12
CA ASP A 52 7.73 12.22 2.03
C ASP A 52 8.82 11.32 1.41
N TYR A 53 8.88 10.05 1.82
CA TYR A 53 9.86 9.08 1.36
C TYR A 53 9.29 8.12 0.32
N ALA A 54 10.16 7.71 -0.60
CA ALA A 54 9.97 6.55 -1.45
C ALA A 54 11.24 5.69 -1.43
N VAL A 55 11.11 4.41 -1.73
CA VAL A 55 12.24 3.50 -1.83
C VAL A 55 12.14 2.63 -3.07
N GLY A 56 13.28 2.30 -3.64
CA GLY A 56 13.37 1.52 -4.85
C GLY A 56 14.74 0.91 -5.07
N THR A 57 14.87 0.17 -6.16
CA THR A 57 16.15 -0.37 -6.63
C THR A 57 16.75 0.54 -7.69
N ALA A 58 18.07 0.50 -7.83
CA ALA A 58 18.79 1.00 -8.99
C ALA A 58 19.94 0.05 -9.34
N ILE A 59 20.36 0.06 -10.60
CA ILE A 59 21.41 -0.81 -11.15
C ILE A 59 22.72 -0.04 -11.30
N THR A 60 23.83 -0.67 -10.90
CA THR A 60 25.21 -0.29 -11.25
C THR A 60 26.03 -1.55 -11.59
N ASP A 61 26.87 -2.00 -10.65
CA ASP A 61 27.59 -3.29 -10.66
C ASP A 61 26.77 -4.42 -9.99
N GLY A 62 25.58 -4.07 -9.50
CA GLY A 62 24.58 -4.94 -8.90
C GLY A 62 23.33 -4.12 -8.55
N THR A 63 22.40 -4.72 -7.83
CA THR A 63 21.23 -4.02 -7.31
C THR A 63 21.62 -3.22 -6.07
N ARG A 64 21.30 -1.93 -6.06
CA ARG A 64 21.40 -1.05 -4.89
C ARG A 64 20.02 -0.54 -4.50
N ILE A 65 19.88 -0.17 -3.23
CA ILE A 65 18.67 0.50 -2.75
C ILE A 65 18.86 2.00 -2.88
N VAL A 66 17.86 2.68 -3.43
CA VAL A 66 17.77 4.14 -3.41
C VAL A 66 16.60 4.55 -2.54
N ARG A 67 16.87 5.41 -1.57
CA ARG A 67 15.85 6.10 -0.78
C ARG A 67 15.71 7.52 -1.31
N TRP A 68 14.51 7.89 -1.74
CA TRP A 68 14.19 9.27 -2.09
C TRP A 68 13.52 9.96 -0.91
N HIS A 69 13.91 11.20 -0.65
CA HIS A 69 13.19 12.12 0.22
C HIS A 69 12.84 13.35 -0.60
N ASN A 70 11.54 13.62 -0.79
CA ASN A 70 11.09 14.70 -1.67
C ASN A 70 11.71 14.64 -3.09
N GLY A 71 11.85 13.43 -3.63
CA GLY A 71 12.44 13.15 -4.95
C GLY A 71 13.98 13.25 -5.01
N GLN A 72 14.65 13.61 -3.92
CA GLN A 72 16.11 13.62 -3.82
C GLN A 72 16.63 12.25 -3.40
N GLY A 73 17.40 11.59 -4.27
CA GLY A 73 17.86 10.21 -4.09
C GLY A 73 19.13 10.10 -3.25
N THR A 74 19.15 9.13 -2.34
CA THR A 74 20.34 8.68 -1.61
C THR A 74 20.49 7.18 -1.80
N VAL A 75 21.64 6.74 -2.29
CA VAL A 75 21.97 5.31 -2.38
C VAL A 75 22.33 4.81 -0.99
N LEU A 76 21.76 3.67 -0.60
CA LEU A 76 22.04 3.01 0.66
C LEU A 76 23.03 1.87 0.42
N GLU A 77 24.10 1.87 1.22
CA GLU A 77 25.06 0.76 1.22
C GLU A 77 24.41 -0.50 1.80
N PRO A 78 24.81 -1.70 1.35
CA PRO A 78 24.33 -2.94 1.92
C PRO A 78 24.97 -3.21 3.30
N PRO A 79 24.32 -4.00 4.18
CA PRO A 79 24.89 -4.38 5.47
C PRO A 79 26.20 -5.18 5.38
N ALA A 80 26.43 -5.83 4.25
CA ALA A 80 27.61 -6.64 3.95
C ALA A 80 27.91 -6.58 2.45
N GLU A 81 29.20 -6.62 2.08
CA GLU A 81 29.64 -6.58 0.68
C GLU A 81 29.19 -7.81 -0.12
N GLY A 82 28.91 -7.62 -1.42
CA GLY A 82 28.77 -8.70 -2.41
C GLY A 82 27.38 -9.35 -2.53
N ASP A 83 26.42 -8.98 -1.69
CA ASP A 83 25.07 -9.56 -1.71
C ASP A 83 24.05 -8.65 -2.41
N PHE A 84 23.11 -9.27 -3.14
CA PHE A 84 21.95 -8.59 -3.71
C PHE A 84 21.02 -8.10 -2.60
N VAL A 85 20.71 -6.80 -2.62
CA VAL A 85 19.76 -6.16 -1.72
C VAL A 85 18.48 -5.79 -2.46
N TRP A 86 17.34 -6.05 -1.82
CA TRP A 86 16.02 -5.76 -2.35
C TRP A 86 15.21 -4.96 -1.32
N PRO A 87 14.79 -3.72 -1.63
CA PRO A 87 13.93 -2.97 -0.75
C PRO A 87 12.54 -3.59 -0.73
N VAL A 88 11.87 -3.46 0.39
CA VAL A 88 10.48 -3.91 0.56
C VAL A 88 9.57 -2.70 0.74
N SER A 89 9.90 -1.81 1.67
CA SER A 89 9.11 -0.60 1.94
C SER A 89 9.93 0.43 2.74
N VAL A 90 9.36 1.62 2.96
CA VAL A 90 9.96 2.71 3.72
C VAL A 90 8.92 3.37 4.62
N SER A 91 9.28 3.69 5.86
CA SER A 91 8.40 4.39 6.79
C SER A 91 8.41 5.90 6.57
N ALA A 92 7.44 6.59 7.16
CA ALA A 92 7.38 8.05 7.19
C ALA A 92 8.60 8.72 7.87
N ASN A 93 9.36 7.98 8.68
CA ASN A 93 10.61 8.47 9.29
C ASN A 93 11.88 8.18 8.46
N GLY A 94 11.72 7.59 7.27
CA GLY A 94 12.81 7.29 6.34
C GLY A 94 13.57 5.99 6.64
N THR A 95 13.08 5.18 7.58
CA THR A 95 13.61 3.82 7.81
C THR A 95 13.17 2.92 6.68
N VAL A 96 14.13 2.31 5.99
CA VAL A 96 13.89 1.36 4.91
C VAL A 96 13.91 -0.03 5.48
N VAL A 97 12.95 -0.87 5.10
CA VAL A 97 13.00 -2.31 5.32
C VAL A 97 13.35 -3.01 4.01
N ALA A 98 14.24 -4.00 4.09
CA ALA A 98 14.82 -4.66 2.94
C ALA A 98 15.19 -6.12 3.23
N LYS A 99 15.55 -6.85 2.16
CA LYS A 99 16.07 -8.21 2.20
C LYS A 99 17.49 -8.23 1.64
N GLN A 100 18.36 -8.99 2.29
CA GLN A 100 19.67 -9.38 1.78
C GLN A 100 19.75 -10.90 1.87
N SER A 101 19.77 -11.58 0.73
CA SER A 101 19.65 -13.05 0.69
C SER A 101 18.40 -13.52 1.47
N ALA A 102 18.54 -14.45 2.43
CA ALA A 102 17.45 -14.94 3.28
C ALA A 102 17.22 -14.12 4.57
N ARG A 103 17.80 -12.92 4.68
CA ARG A 103 17.78 -12.12 5.91
C ARG A 103 17.09 -10.78 5.68
N GLY A 104 16.00 -10.56 6.42
CA GLY A 104 15.39 -9.24 6.58
C GLY A 104 16.24 -8.31 7.42
N TYR A 105 16.30 -7.03 7.05
CA TYR A 105 16.96 -5.99 7.82
C TYR A 105 16.27 -4.64 7.61
N VAL A 106 16.62 -3.69 8.46
CA VAL A 106 16.28 -2.28 8.29
C VAL A 106 17.53 -1.43 8.11
N THR A 107 17.41 -0.35 7.36
CA THR A 107 18.38 0.76 7.29
C THR A 107 17.72 2.01 7.83
N LYS A 108 18.25 2.57 8.93
CA LYS A 108 17.73 3.77 9.57
C LYS A 108 18.08 5.03 8.78
N LEU A 109 17.54 6.17 9.19
CA LEU A 109 17.78 7.45 8.51
C LEU A 109 19.27 7.80 8.44
N ASP A 110 20.02 7.52 9.52
CA ASP A 110 21.46 7.74 9.65
C ASP A 110 22.34 6.75 8.88
N GLY A 111 21.74 5.80 8.15
CA GLY A 111 22.44 4.77 7.38
C GLY A 111 22.82 3.52 8.18
N THR A 112 22.52 3.46 9.49
CA THR A 112 22.82 2.26 10.28
C THR A 112 21.90 1.10 9.91
N HIS A 113 22.48 -0.11 9.85
CA HIS A 113 21.75 -1.34 9.54
C HIS A 113 21.47 -2.16 10.80
N GLN A 114 20.30 -2.80 10.83
CA GLN A 114 19.96 -3.77 11.87
C GLN A 114 19.19 -4.95 11.24
N PHE A 115 19.73 -6.16 11.37
CA PHE A 115 19.01 -7.37 10.98
C PHE A 115 17.81 -7.62 11.89
N LEU A 116 16.72 -8.10 11.29
CA LEU A 116 15.53 -8.50 12.02
C LEU A 116 15.84 -9.77 12.83
N GLY A 117 15.54 -9.73 14.13
CA GLY A 117 15.81 -10.85 15.03
C GLY A 117 14.96 -12.08 14.71
N THR A 118 15.58 -13.25 14.77
CA THR A 118 14.93 -14.56 14.59
C THR A 118 15.40 -15.54 15.65
N GLY A 119 14.67 -16.65 15.84
CA GLY A 119 15.18 -17.79 16.60
C GLY A 119 16.17 -18.64 15.81
N ASP A 120 16.79 -19.61 16.48
CA ASP A 120 17.72 -20.54 15.84
C ASP A 120 17.02 -21.35 14.74
N GLY A 121 17.66 -21.38 13.56
CA GLY A 121 17.12 -22.07 12.37
C GLY A 121 15.93 -21.38 11.71
N GLU A 122 15.62 -20.13 12.11
CA GLU A 122 14.55 -19.33 11.53
C GLU A 122 15.09 -18.17 10.69
N THR A 123 14.34 -17.78 9.67
CA THR A 123 14.63 -16.69 8.74
C THR A 123 13.52 -15.65 8.77
N ALA A 124 13.91 -14.38 8.69
CA ALA A 124 12.99 -13.24 8.71
C ALA A 124 12.70 -12.78 7.29
N GLU A 125 11.43 -12.67 6.95
CA GLU A 125 10.95 -12.19 5.68
C GLU A 125 10.04 -10.97 5.89
N PRO A 126 10.58 -9.74 5.78
CA PRO A 126 9.78 -8.52 5.90
C PRO A 126 8.89 -8.32 4.68
N MET A 127 7.72 -7.72 4.91
CA MET A 127 6.72 -7.42 3.89
C MET A 127 6.26 -5.97 3.88
N SER A 128 6.27 -5.29 5.03
CA SER A 128 5.80 -3.91 5.15
C SER A 128 6.39 -3.25 6.41
N ILE A 129 6.35 -1.91 6.45
CA ILE A 129 6.76 -1.09 7.59
C ILE A 129 5.75 0.07 7.73
N ASN A 130 5.30 0.37 8.95
CA ASN A 130 4.39 1.49 9.20
C ASN A 130 5.15 2.82 9.46
N GLY A 131 4.42 3.91 9.70
CA GLY A 131 4.98 5.24 9.99
C GLY A 131 5.81 5.30 11.28
N HIS A 132 5.56 4.41 12.24
CA HIS A 132 6.35 4.27 13.47
C HIS A 132 7.67 3.51 13.27
N GLY A 133 7.83 2.83 12.13
CA GLY A 133 8.98 1.98 11.84
C GLY A 133 8.81 0.54 12.32
N ASP A 134 7.62 0.15 12.77
CA ASP A 134 7.31 -1.25 13.09
C ASP A 134 7.23 -2.05 11.78
N VAL A 135 7.92 -3.19 11.74
CA VAL A 135 8.02 -4.02 10.54
C VAL A 135 7.10 -5.21 10.68
N ALA A 136 6.24 -5.44 9.69
CA ALA A 136 5.43 -6.63 9.57
C ALA A 136 5.99 -7.59 8.53
N GLY A 137 5.88 -8.89 8.82
CA GLY A 137 6.34 -9.93 7.91
C GLY A 137 6.16 -11.32 8.51
N TYR A 138 7.05 -12.23 8.14
CA TYR A 138 7.03 -13.60 8.65
C TYR A 138 8.37 -14.05 9.18
N VAL A 139 8.27 -15.00 10.10
CA VAL A 139 9.38 -15.85 10.47
C VAL A 139 9.05 -17.26 10.01
N HIS A 140 9.91 -17.85 9.18
CA HIS A 140 9.79 -19.23 8.73
C HIS A 140 10.96 -20.07 9.25
N GLY A 141 10.67 -21.28 9.71
CA GLY A 141 11.65 -22.19 10.29
C GLY A 141 10.97 -23.27 11.13
N ASN A 142 11.68 -24.36 11.42
CA ASN A 142 11.17 -25.42 12.31
C ASN A 142 9.81 -26.02 11.88
N GLY A 143 9.53 -26.05 10.56
CA GLY A 143 8.30 -26.60 9.99
C GLY A 143 7.04 -25.74 10.15
N GLN A 144 7.17 -24.47 10.58
CA GLN A 144 6.05 -23.55 10.74
C GLN A 144 6.40 -22.14 10.24
N SER A 145 5.35 -21.40 9.83
CA SER A 145 5.46 -19.96 9.53
C SER A 145 4.61 -19.17 10.51
N LYS A 146 5.11 -17.99 10.88
CA LYS A 146 4.50 -17.09 11.85
C LYS A 146 4.36 -15.73 11.20
N ASN A 147 3.19 -15.11 11.26
CA ASN A 147 3.05 -13.68 10.97
C ASN A 147 3.47 -12.91 12.21
N VAL A 148 4.39 -11.98 12.05
CA VAL A 148 5.02 -11.29 13.17
C VAL A 148 5.14 -9.80 12.91
N VAL A 149 5.34 -9.06 14.01
CA VAL A 149 5.73 -7.65 13.98
C VAL A 149 7.01 -7.47 14.79
N TRP A 150 8.04 -6.85 14.20
CA TRP A 150 9.23 -6.37 14.90
C TRP A 150 9.03 -4.90 15.27
N SER A 151 9.24 -4.56 16.53
CA SER A 151 9.08 -3.18 17.01
C SER A 151 10.16 -2.26 16.43
N GLY A 152 9.76 -1.06 16.00
CA GLY A 152 10.67 -0.01 15.56
C GLY A 152 11.67 0.42 16.63
N SER A 153 11.32 0.24 17.91
CA SER A 153 12.23 0.52 19.04
C SER A 153 13.26 -0.58 19.28
N ASP A 154 12.98 -1.82 18.84
CA ASP A 154 13.83 -2.98 19.05
C ASP A 154 13.54 -4.07 18.00
N TYR A 155 14.28 -4.04 16.89
CA TYR A 155 14.16 -5.04 15.83
C TYR A 155 14.74 -6.42 16.21
N SER A 156 15.32 -6.60 17.41
CA SER A 156 15.89 -7.90 17.82
C SER A 156 14.84 -8.91 18.26
N LYS A 157 13.59 -8.47 18.48
CA LYS A 157 12.49 -9.32 18.93
C LYS A 157 11.24 -9.07 18.10
N TYR A 158 10.37 -10.08 18.06
CA TYR A 158 9.11 -10.00 17.34
C TYR A 158 7.94 -10.47 18.21
N GLU A 159 6.76 -9.90 17.94
CA GLU A 159 5.48 -10.38 18.47
C GLU A 159 4.78 -11.25 17.42
N VAL A 160 4.26 -12.41 17.82
CA VAL A 160 3.52 -13.31 16.94
C VAL A 160 2.03 -12.95 16.93
N TYR A 161 1.52 -12.63 15.75
CA TYR A 161 0.10 -12.31 15.50
C TYR A 161 -0.69 -13.56 15.10
N SER A 162 -0.11 -14.45 14.31
CA SER A 162 -0.75 -15.71 13.91
C SER A 162 0.23 -16.79 13.48
N MET A 163 -0.15 -18.05 13.69
CA MET A 163 0.57 -19.24 13.19
C MET A 163 -0.06 -19.66 11.85
N THR A 164 0.47 -19.18 10.73
CA THR A 164 -0.09 -19.42 9.40
C THR A 164 0.97 -19.29 8.32
N ASN A 165 0.78 -20.00 7.20
CA ASN A 165 1.62 -19.88 5.99
C ASN A 165 1.07 -18.83 5.01
N VAL A 166 0.16 -17.98 5.47
CA VAL A 166 -0.48 -16.97 4.63
C VAL A 166 0.23 -15.64 4.75
N GLY A 167 0.35 -14.97 3.61
CA GLY A 167 1.05 -13.71 3.50
C GLY A 167 0.53 -12.58 4.41
N VAL A 168 1.36 -11.59 4.73
CA VAL A 168 1.13 -10.24 5.24
C VAL A 168 1.10 -9.32 4.03
N ALA A 169 0.00 -8.59 3.88
CA ALA A 169 -0.19 -7.56 2.86
C ALA A 169 0.21 -6.16 3.36
N GLY A 170 0.23 -5.95 4.68
CA GLY A 170 0.65 -4.67 5.25
C GLY A 170 0.38 -4.52 6.73
N ILE A 171 0.82 -3.40 7.27
CA ILE A 171 0.65 -2.96 8.66
C ILE A 171 0.35 -1.45 8.68
N ASP A 172 -0.55 -1.03 9.57
CA ASP A 172 -0.84 0.40 9.78
C ASP A 172 -0.21 0.93 11.08
N ASP A 173 -0.32 2.23 11.30
CA ASP A 173 0.16 2.92 12.49
C ASP A 173 -0.57 2.52 13.78
N THR A 174 -1.72 1.82 13.68
CA THR A 174 -2.42 1.26 14.85
C THR A 174 -1.89 -0.12 15.23
N ASN A 175 -0.83 -0.59 14.56
CA ASN A 175 -0.31 -1.95 14.65
C ASN A 175 -1.36 -3.01 14.33
N ALA A 176 -2.30 -2.67 13.45
CA ALA A 176 -3.12 -3.68 12.80
C ALA A 176 -2.36 -4.26 11.60
N LEU A 177 -2.41 -5.58 11.46
CA LEU A 177 -1.80 -6.32 10.37
C LEU A 177 -2.90 -6.94 9.51
N VAL A 178 -2.76 -6.89 8.19
CA VAL A 178 -3.67 -7.60 7.27
C VAL A 178 -2.90 -8.65 6.51
N THR A 179 -3.46 -9.85 6.45
CA THR A 179 -2.92 -10.95 5.64
C THR A 179 -3.42 -10.91 4.20
N THR A 180 -2.68 -11.53 3.28
CA THR A 180 -3.01 -11.59 1.85
C THR A 180 -4.32 -12.33 1.58
N ASN A 181 -4.78 -13.21 2.47
CA ASN A 181 -6.11 -13.82 2.38
C ASN A 181 -7.25 -13.01 3.05
N GLY A 182 -6.96 -11.77 3.48
CA GLY A 182 -7.95 -10.85 4.03
C GLY A 182 -8.38 -11.16 5.46
N VAL A 183 -7.44 -11.50 6.34
CA VAL A 183 -7.67 -11.51 7.79
C VAL A 183 -6.93 -10.33 8.41
N LYS A 184 -7.66 -9.47 9.11
CA LYS A 184 -7.10 -8.37 9.88
C LYS A 184 -6.88 -8.82 11.31
N TYR A 185 -5.70 -8.55 11.84
CA TYR A 185 -5.30 -8.83 13.21
C TYR A 185 -4.97 -7.51 13.91
N ARG A 186 -5.34 -7.38 15.18
CA ARG A 186 -4.83 -6.33 16.07
C ARG A 186 -4.38 -6.99 17.38
N SER A 187 -3.26 -6.55 17.94
CA SER A 187 -2.83 -7.07 19.24
C SER A 187 -3.88 -6.73 20.33
N PRO A 188 -4.28 -7.67 21.21
CA PRO A 188 -3.86 -9.07 21.27
C PRO A 188 -4.77 -10.00 20.44
N LYS A 189 -4.30 -10.35 19.23
CA LYS A 189 -4.51 -11.62 18.50
C LYS A 189 -5.94 -12.01 18.10
N VAL A 190 -6.92 -11.11 18.13
CA VAL A 190 -8.22 -11.41 17.50
C VAL A 190 -8.09 -11.12 16.01
N GLY A 191 -8.16 -12.17 15.19
CA GLY A 191 -8.25 -12.06 13.75
C GLY A 191 -9.72 -11.97 13.32
N TRP A 192 -10.06 -11.01 12.45
CA TRP A 192 -11.38 -10.94 11.84
C TRP A 192 -11.26 -10.80 10.31
N PRO A 193 -12.13 -11.48 9.56
CA PRO A 193 -12.06 -11.44 8.10
C PRO A 193 -12.49 -10.06 7.57
N LEU A 194 -11.87 -9.64 6.48
CA LEU A 194 -12.37 -8.55 5.65
C LEU A 194 -13.73 -8.95 5.03
N GLN A 195 -14.65 -7.99 4.93
CA GLN A 195 -15.95 -8.23 4.32
C GLN A 195 -15.79 -8.65 2.86
N LYS A 196 -16.29 -9.83 2.51
CA LYS A 196 -16.25 -10.32 1.13
C LYS A 196 -17.36 -9.68 0.29
N ALA A 197 -17.10 -9.46 -0.99
CA ALA A 197 -18.14 -9.09 -1.94
C ALA A 197 -19.19 -10.21 -2.06
N HIS A 198 -20.46 -9.83 -2.25
CA HIS A 198 -21.56 -10.81 -2.28
C HIS A 198 -21.35 -11.87 -3.36
N GLY A 199 -21.34 -13.14 -2.96
CA GLY A 199 -21.16 -14.28 -3.86
C GLY A 199 -19.72 -14.56 -4.27
N TYR A 200 -18.73 -13.98 -3.59
CA TYR A 200 -17.29 -14.27 -3.73
C TYR A 200 -16.77 -14.95 -2.47
N LYS A 201 -15.89 -15.94 -2.64
CA LYS A 201 -15.38 -16.77 -1.53
C LYS A 201 -13.96 -16.40 -1.10
N ASP A 202 -13.13 -15.92 -2.02
CA ASP A 202 -11.72 -15.67 -1.78
C ASP A 202 -11.39 -14.20 -2.03
N VAL A 203 -10.35 -13.71 -1.38
CA VAL A 203 -9.80 -12.37 -1.59
C VAL A 203 -8.29 -12.48 -1.58
N VAL A 204 -7.64 -11.63 -2.36
CA VAL A 204 -6.20 -11.40 -2.34
C VAL A 204 -6.02 -9.93 -2.00
N VAL A 205 -5.42 -9.66 -0.85
CA VAL A 205 -5.04 -8.30 -0.42
C VAL A 205 -3.62 -8.05 -0.93
N GLU A 206 -3.45 -6.95 -1.66
CA GLU A 206 -2.17 -6.52 -2.24
C GLU A 206 -1.43 -5.57 -1.29
N GLU A 207 -2.16 -4.63 -0.67
CA GLU A 207 -1.59 -3.62 0.23
C GLU A 207 -2.57 -3.34 1.39
N PHE A 208 -2.01 -3.02 2.56
CA PHE A 208 -2.73 -2.44 3.69
C PHE A 208 -1.89 -1.37 4.37
N ASP A 209 -2.39 -0.14 4.37
CA ASP A 209 -1.75 1.00 5.01
C ASP A 209 -2.81 2.07 5.37
N HIS A 210 -2.53 2.90 6.38
CA HIS A 210 -3.43 3.95 6.88
C HIS A 210 -4.88 3.49 7.11
N GLY A 211 -5.06 2.23 7.55
CA GLY A 211 -6.38 1.63 7.78
C GLY A 211 -7.15 1.28 6.50
N ILE A 212 -6.56 1.40 5.31
CA ILE A 212 -7.16 1.05 4.03
C ILE A 212 -6.48 -0.21 3.50
N ALA A 213 -7.27 -1.25 3.22
CA ALA A 213 -6.79 -2.41 2.48
C ALA A 213 -7.27 -2.34 1.04
N VAL A 214 -6.44 -2.80 0.11
CA VAL A 214 -6.79 -2.94 -1.30
C VAL A 214 -6.41 -4.31 -1.82
N GLY A 215 -7.11 -4.74 -2.84
CA GLY A 215 -6.78 -5.97 -3.52
C GLY A 215 -7.85 -6.37 -4.51
N TRP A 216 -8.07 -7.67 -4.63
CA TRP A 216 -8.97 -8.20 -5.64
C TRP A 216 -9.55 -9.55 -5.24
N THR A 217 -10.56 -9.95 -6.01
CA THR A 217 -11.12 -11.29 -5.99
C THR A 217 -11.36 -11.76 -7.42
N HIS A 218 -11.53 -13.06 -7.62
CA HIS A 218 -11.90 -13.63 -8.90
C HIS A 218 -13.21 -14.42 -8.81
N LYS A 219 -14.00 -14.36 -9.87
CA LYS A 219 -15.14 -15.27 -10.08
C LYS A 219 -15.36 -15.45 -11.56
N ASN A 220 -15.54 -16.70 -11.98
CA ASN A 220 -15.82 -17.06 -13.39
C ASN A 220 -14.80 -16.42 -14.36
N GLY A 221 -13.51 -16.41 -14.00
CA GLY A 221 -12.43 -15.85 -14.81
C GLY A 221 -12.34 -14.32 -14.83
N SER A 222 -13.25 -13.59 -14.19
CA SER A 222 -13.20 -12.13 -14.09
C SER A 222 -12.64 -11.69 -12.74
N ARG A 223 -11.73 -10.71 -12.76
CA ARG A 223 -11.22 -10.04 -11.56
C ARG A 223 -12.13 -8.89 -11.16
N MET A 224 -12.19 -8.61 -9.87
CA MET A 224 -12.87 -7.44 -9.31
C MET A 224 -11.98 -6.84 -8.23
N ALA A 225 -11.67 -5.55 -8.36
CA ALA A 225 -10.92 -4.84 -7.35
C ALA A 225 -11.81 -4.58 -6.13
N LEU A 226 -11.21 -4.66 -4.95
CA LEU A 226 -11.86 -4.49 -3.67
C LEU A 226 -11.06 -3.47 -2.85
N VAL A 227 -11.76 -2.56 -2.18
CA VAL A 227 -11.18 -1.63 -1.22
C VAL A 227 -11.95 -1.75 0.09
N TRP A 228 -11.25 -1.85 1.20
CA TRP A 228 -11.85 -1.98 2.54
C TRP A 228 -11.47 -0.79 3.42
N ASN A 229 -12.39 -0.47 4.34
CA ASN A 229 -12.16 0.49 5.41
C ASN A 229 -11.45 -0.17 6.61
N ASP A 230 -11.02 0.66 7.56
CA ASP A 230 -10.34 0.21 8.78
C ASP A 230 -11.18 -0.78 9.60
N ASN A 231 -12.51 -0.61 9.62
CA ASN A 231 -13.44 -1.52 10.29
C ASN A 231 -13.72 -2.82 9.49
N SER A 232 -12.91 -3.12 8.47
CA SER A 232 -13.02 -4.29 7.60
C SER A 232 -14.26 -4.34 6.70
N SER A 233 -15.09 -3.30 6.70
CA SER A 233 -16.22 -3.18 5.76
C SER A 233 -15.74 -2.90 4.34
N LEU A 234 -16.46 -3.41 3.36
CA LEU A 234 -16.18 -3.18 1.95
C LEU A 234 -16.57 -1.75 1.58
N ARG A 235 -15.60 -0.96 1.13
CA ARG A 235 -15.77 0.44 0.73
C ARG A 235 -16.21 0.56 -0.72
N VAL A 236 -15.50 -0.12 -1.64
CA VAL A 236 -15.71 -0.04 -3.09
C VAL A 236 -15.44 -1.40 -3.74
N THR A 237 -16.20 -1.70 -4.80
CA THR A 237 -15.93 -2.79 -5.74
C THR A 237 -15.83 -2.25 -7.15
N ILE A 238 -14.79 -2.64 -7.90
CA ILE A 238 -14.60 -2.20 -9.29
C ILE A 238 -14.56 -3.44 -10.18
N PRO A 239 -15.56 -3.65 -11.06
CA PRO A 239 -15.60 -4.82 -11.92
C PRO A 239 -14.45 -4.79 -12.94
N SER A 240 -13.94 -5.96 -13.30
CA SER A 240 -12.88 -6.12 -14.30
C SER A 240 -11.64 -5.28 -13.98
N ALA A 241 -11.18 -5.34 -12.73
CA ALA A 241 -10.03 -4.56 -12.26
C ALA A 241 -9.25 -5.29 -11.15
N VAL A 242 -8.04 -4.78 -10.88
CA VAL A 242 -7.21 -5.06 -9.70
C VAL A 242 -6.81 -3.73 -9.07
N ALA A 243 -6.92 -3.58 -7.76
CA ALA A 243 -6.40 -2.41 -7.04
C ALA A 243 -5.03 -2.76 -6.43
N TYR A 244 -4.07 -1.84 -6.59
CA TYR A 244 -2.73 -1.98 -6.04
C TYR A 244 -2.49 -1.06 -4.85
N SER A 245 -3.02 0.17 -4.91
CA SER A 245 -2.89 1.15 -3.83
C SER A 245 -4.11 2.07 -3.75
N ALA A 246 -4.42 2.54 -2.53
CA ALA A 246 -5.44 3.54 -2.30
C ALA A 246 -5.15 4.37 -1.05
N ASN A 247 -5.65 5.61 -1.05
CA ASN A 247 -5.55 6.50 0.09
C ASN A 247 -6.87 6.64 0.85
N THR A 248 -6.83 7.28 2.02
CA THR A 248 -8.03 7.51 2.84
C THR A 248 -9.08 8.35 2.13
N ARG A 249 -8.66 9.26 1.24
CA ARG A 249 -9.54 10.11 0.41
C ARG A 249 -10.27 9.33 -0.70
N GLY A 250 -9.86 8.08 -0.94
CA GLY A 250 -10.50 7.13 -1.84
C GLY A 250 -10.08 7.27 -3.28
N THR A 251 -8.91 7.83 -3.52
CA THR A 251 -8.17 7.66 -4.77
C THR A 251 -7.59 6.26 -4.79
N ILE A 252 -7.80 5.55 -5.90
CA ILE A 252 -7.40 4.16 -6.07
C ILE A 252 -6.64 4.05 -7.38
N ILE A 253 -5.45 3.46 -7.36
CA ILE A 253 -4.72 3.08 -8.56
C ILE A 253 -4.67 1.56 -8.67
N GLY A 254 -4.72 1.09 -9.91
CA GLY A 254 -4.78 -0.32 -10.21
C GLY A 254 -4.61 -0.59 -11.69
N SER A 255 -5.10 -1.75 -12.12
CA SER A 255 -5.21 -2.11 -13.53
C SER A 255 -6.64 -2.48 -13.90
N ALA A 256 -7.04 -2.19 -15.14
CA ALA A 256 -8.22 -2.80 -15.73
C ALA A 256 -7.95 -4.28 -16.08
N GLY A 257 -9.00 -5.01 -16.47
CA GLY A 257 -8.91 -6.43 -16.83
C GLY A 257 -8.00 -6.72 -18.04
N ASP A 258 -7.68 -5.70 -18.83
CA ASP A 258 -6.70 -5.74 -19.93
C ASP A 258 -5.25 -5.47 -19.46
N GLY A 259 -5.05 -5.24 -18.16
CA GLY A 259 -3.75 -4.92 -17.55
C GLY A 259 -3.35 -3.45 -17.64
N SER A 260 -4.12 -2.60 -18.34
CA SER A 260 -3.79 -1.18 -18.47
C SER A 260 -3.91 -0.46 -17.12
N PRO A 261 -2.97 0.42 -16.75
CA PRO A 261 -3.07 1.22 -15.53
C PRO A 261 -4.31 2.11 -15.53
N ARG A 262 -5.01 2.14 -14.40
CA ARG A 262 -6.26 2.89 -14.22
C ARG A 262 -6.28 3.58 -12.86
N LEU A 263 -6.88 4.77 -12.85
CA LEU A 263 -7.13 5.54 -11.64
C LEU A 263 -8.63 5.74 -11.45
N TRP A 264 -9.10 5.57 -10.22
CA TRP A 264 -10.47 5.80 -9.80
C TRP A 264 -10.52 6.74 -8.58
N ARG A 265 -11.67 7.40 -8.37
CA ARG A 265 -11.94 8.26 -7.22
C ARG A 265 -13.15 7.76 -6.45
N ALA A 266 -13.23 8.11 -5.16
CA ALA A 266 -14.38 7.80 -4.33
C ALA A 266 -15.68 8.30 -4.99
N GLY A 267 -16.67 7.42 -5.10
CA GLY A 267 -18.00 7.75 -5.66
C GLY A 267 -18.08 7.80 -7.19
N GLY A 268 -16.96 7.63 -7.91
CA GLY A 268 -16.94 7.61 -9.37
C GLY A 268 -16.31 6.33 -9.92
N MET A 269 -17.05 5.55 -10.70
CA MET A 269 -16.47 4.47 -11.54
C MET A 269 -15.82 5.01 -12.82
N GLY A 270 -15.81 6.34 -13.00
CA GLY A 270 -15.15 6.99 -14.13
C GLY A 270 -13.65 6.75 -14.06
N VAL A 271 -13.10 6.18 -15.12
CA VAL A 271 -11.65 6.08 -15.31
C VAL A 271 -11.11 7.49 -15.49
N LEU A 272 -10.27 7.94 -14.57
CA LEU A 272 -9.48 9.14 -14.81
C LEU A 272 -8.37 8.85 -15.81
N PRO A 273 -7.91 9.86 -16.59
CA PRO A 273 -6.70 9.71 -17.37
C PRO A 273 -5.58 9.23 -16.45
N SER A 274 -4.93 8.12 -16.77
CA SER A 274 -3.71 7.70 -16.07
C SER A 274 -2.56 8.57 -16.57
N PRO A 275 -1.60 8.94 -15.70
CA PRO A 275 -0.40 9.62 -16.17
C PRO A 275 0.33 8.73 -17.19
N ALA A 276 0.85 9.35 -18.25
CA ALA A 276 1.73 8.70 -19.22
C ALA A 276 3.12 9.34 -19.16
N PRO A 277 4.21 8.56 -19.33
CA PRO A 277 4.26 7.09 -19.30
C PRO A 277 4.13 6.56 -17.87
N LEU A 278 3.55 5.37 -17.72
CA LEU A 278 3.48 4.62 -16.46
C LEU A 278 3.64 3.13 -16.77
N TYR A 279 4.55 2.44 -16.07
CA TYR A 279 4.92 1.06 -16.37
C TYR A 279 4.42 0.06 -15.32
N TYR A 280 4.84 0.22 -14.06
CA TYR A 280 4.46 -0.70 -12.97
C TYR A 280 3.59 -0.03 -11.92
N ALA A 281 2.94 -0.89 -11.11
CA ALA A 281 2.03 -0.55 -10.03
C ALA A 281 2.50 0.68 -9.25
N THR A 282 1.62 1.67 -9.19
CA THR A 282 1.89 3.00 -8.64
C THR A 282 1.33 3.06 -7.23
N PHE A 283 1.96 3.80 -6.35
CA PHE A 283 1.46 4.07 -5.02
C PHE A 283 0.62 5.35 -5.05
N VAL A 284 -0.44 5.41 -4.24
CA VAL A 284 -1.23 6.63 -4.04
C VAL A 284 -0.87 7.22 -2.68
N THR A 285 -0.32 8.43 -2.68
CA THR A 285 -0.07 9.16 -1.44
C THR A 285 -1.36 9.74 -0.85
N GLU A 286 -1.34 10.05 0.44
CA GLU A 286 -2.45 10.78 1.07
C GLU A 286 -2.69 12.15 0.44
N ASP A 287 -1.70 12.76 -0.23
CA ASP A 287 -1.80 14.01 -0.99
C ASP A 287 -2.24 13.84 -2.46
N ASP A 288 -2.79 12.68 -2.84
CA ASP A 288 -3.33 12.38 -4.18
C ASP A 288 -2.26 12.46 -5.28
N ARG A 289 -0.99 12.38 -4.90
CA ARG A 289 0.12 12.16 -5.81
C ARG A 289 0.27 10.68 -6.07
N LEU A 290 0.63 10.34 -7.29
CA LEU A 290 1.01 9.00 -7.68
C LEU A 290 2.54 8.91 -7.65
N VAL A 291 3.10 7.84 -7.10
CA VAL A 291 4.55 7.59 -7.07
C VAL A 291 4.84 6.21 -7.65
N GLY A 292 5.81 6.09 -8.55
CA GLY A 292 6.11 4.81 -9.17
C GLY A 292 7.15 4.88 -10.27
N THR A 293 7.16 3.82 -11.09
CA THR A 293 8.14 3.62 -12.16
C THR A 293 7.51 3.84 -13.53
N TYR A 294 8.21 4.55 -14.41
CA TYR A 294 7.92 4.58 -15.85
C TYR A 294 9.11 4.07 -16.65
N LYS A 295 8.86 3.68 -17.90
CA LYS A 295 9.90 3.31 -18.86
C LYS A 295 9.97 4.32 -20.00
N ASP A 296 11.18 4.62 -20.44
CA ASP A 296 11.41 5.44 -21.62
C ASP A 296 11.48 4.60 -22.91
N SER A 297 11.85 5.22 -24.03
CA SER A 297 11.96 4.54 -25.34
C SER A 297 13.06 3.49 -25.42
N ASN A 298 14.01 3.48 -24.48
CA ASN A 298 15.09 2.51 -24.40
C ASN A 298 14.77 1.35 -23.45
N ASP A 299 13.55 1.31 -22.90
CA ASP A 299 13.12 0.36 -21.86
C ASP A 299 13.81 0.61 -20.49
N ASP A 300 14.47 1.77 -20.30
CA ASP A 300 15.10 2.14 -19.04
C ASP A 300 14.05 2.59 -18.02
N GLY A 301 14.12 2.04 -16.80
CA GLY A 301 13.26 2.39 -15.69
C GLY A 301 13.64 3.71 -15.01
N HIS A 302 12.64 4.54 -14.70
CA HIS A 302 12.79 5.82 -14.03
C HIS A 302 11.74 5.94 -12.92
N ALA A 303 12.13 6.46 -11.75
CA ALA A 303 11.21 6.78 -10.68
C ALA A 303 10.68 8.21 -10.83
N ALA A 304 9.38 8.41 -10.59
CA ALA A 304 8.76 9.73 -10.63
C ALA A 304 7.56 9.84 -9.69
N ALA A 305 7.15 11.08 -9.45
CA ALA A 305 5.85 11.40 -8.92
C ALA A 305 4.99 12.13 -9.96
N TRP A 306 3.70 11.84 -9.98
CA TRP A 306 2.72 12.55 -10.77
C TRP A 306 1.74 13.28 -9.86
N SER A 307 1.49 14.54 -10.18
CA SER A 307 0.49 15.37 -9.49
C SER A 307 -0.52 15.88 -10.50
N CYS A 308 -1.75 16.08 -10.02
CA CYS A 308 -2.85 16.60 -10.81
C CYS A 308 -3.01 18.09 -10.55
N SER A 309 -3.01 18.90 -11.62
CA SER A 309 -3.34 20.33 -11.59
C SER A 309 -4.50 20.66 -12.52
#